data_AF-A0A7C1MG55-F1
#
_entry.id   AF-A0A7C1MG55-F1
#
_cell.length_a   1.000
_cell.length_b   1.000
_cell.length_c   1.000
_cell.angle_alpha   90.00
_cell.angle_beta   90.00
_cell.angle_gamma   90.00
#
_symmetry.space_group_name_H-M   'P 1'
#
loop_
_entity.id
_entity.type
_entity.pdbx_description
1 polymer ?
#
loop_
_entity_poly.entity_id
_entity_poly.type
_entity_poly.pdbx_seq_one_letter_code
_entity_poly.pdbx_strand_id
1 'polypeptide(L)'
;GVHGDLVITISNQVIPVTGITVSGAGGSSTISTDGGTLQLTATVSPPGATDKTVTWSIINGTGEATINSSGLVTAVANGTVTVRATANDGSGVYGELVISISNQIVPVTDIIVSGAGGSSTISTLNGTLQLSVNITPAKATDKTVTWSIVNVTGEATISPAGLVTAVSNGTVTARATANDGSGVYGELTITITNQFVAVSGITINSEGGQTSINIPGGTLQLQAVINPADASDQSVTWEVINGTGEAEISSTGLLTAISEGIVTVRATANDGSGISTTLEIIIEYITYNYFRVIVHEGLIEVLFNEDHTGYNLRLYDFMGSLRYKEIIDGTSCQLNASVLSPGPYYIILSSSVIHEVRKILLVK
;
A
#
# COMPACT_ATOMS: atom_id res chain seq x y z
N GLY A 1 -47.17 -106.75 35.85
CA GLY A 1 -47.48 -105.33 35.66
C GLY A 1 -47.03 -104.95 34.27
N VAL A 2 -47.86 -104.24 33.50
CA VAL A 2 -47.43 -103.68 32.22
C VAL A 2 -46.73 -102.34 32.53
N HIS A 3 -45.46 -102.20 32.16
CA HIS A 3 -44.80 -100.90 32.12
C HIS A 3 -44.92 -100.38 30.69
N GLY A 4 -45.50 -99.18 30.55
CA GLY A 4 -45.49 -98.42 29.31
C GLY A 4 -44.49 -97.29 29.45
N ASP A 5 -43.58 -97.16 28.49
CA ASP A 5 -42.65 -96.04 28.42
C ASP A 5 -43.33 -94.86 27.71
N LEU A 6 -43.48 -93.74 28.42
CA LEU A 6 -43.93 -92.48 27.85
C LEU A 6 -42.71 -91.72 27.33
N VAL A 7 -42.56 -91.63 26.01
CA VAL A 7 -41.59 -90.73 25.39
C VAL A 7 -42.21 -89.34 25.31
N ILE A 8 -41.71 -88.39 26.11
CA ILE A 8 -42.05 -86.98 26.00
C ILE A 8 -41.06 -86.33 25.04
N THR A 9 -41.51 -85.93 23.85
CA THR A 9 -40.72 -85.13 22.91
C THR A 9 -40.96 -83.65 23.19
N ILE A 10 -39.96 -82.96 23.74
CA ILE A 10 -39.96 -81.49 23.86
C ILE A 10 -39.48 -80.94 22.53
N SER A 11 -40.36 -80.21 21.81
CA SER A 11 -40.05 -79.49 20.58
C SER A 11 -40.12 -77.97 20.82
N ASN A 12 -39.44 -77.17 19.99
CA ASN A 12 -39.34 -75.70 20.08
C ASN A 12 -38.54 -75.14 21.27
N GLN A 13 -37.53 -75.87 21.77
CA GLN A 13 -36.61 -75.29 22.75
C GLN A 13 -35.70 -74.25 22.08
N VAL A 14 -35.79 -73.00 22.53
CA VAL A 14 -34.84 -71.95 22.16
C VAL A 14 -33.54 -72.20 22.91
N ILE A 15 -32.45 -72.36 22.17
CA ILE A 15 -31.09 -72.48 22.70
C ILE A 15 -30.45 -71.10 22.56
N PRO A 16 -30.28 -70.34 23.67
CA PRO A 16 -29.71 -69.01 23.61
C PRO A 16 -28.21 -69.06 23.34
N VAL A 17 -27.70 -68.01 22.72
CA VAL A 17 -26.26 -67.72 22.61
C VAL A 17 -25.70 -67.49 24.00
N THR A 18 -24.56 -68.12 24.30
CA THR A 18 -23.82 -67.99 25.56
C THR A 18 -22.42 -67.43 25.36
N GLY A 19 -21.90 -67.38 24.13
CA GLY A 19 -20.62 -66.75 23.81
C GLY A 19 -20.48 -66.41 22.33
N ILE A 20 -19.73 -65.34 22.05
CA ILE A 20 -19.30 -64.96 20.70
C ILE A 20 -17.80 -64.74 20.70
N THR A 21 -17.09 -65.39 19.78
CA THR A 21 -15.66 -65.12 19.51
C THR A 21 -15.55 -64.42 18.16
N VAL A 22 -14.92 -63.24 18.14
CA VAL A 22 -14.65 -62.50 16.90
C VAL A 22 -13.21 -62.75 16.47
N SER A 23 -13.00 -63.11 15.20
CA SER A 23 -11.67 -63.27 14.61
C SER A 23 -11.59 -62.60 13.24
N GLY A 24 -10.43 -62.04 12.90
CA GLY A 24 -10.17 -61.56 11.54
C GLY A 24 -9.74 -62.69 10.61
N ALA A 25 -9.88 -62.45 9.31
CA ALA A 25 -9.38 -63.35 8.27
C ALA A 25 -7.90 -63.70 8.50
N GLY A 26 -7.57 -64.99 8.46
CA GLY A 26 -6.21 -65.47 8.74
C GLY A 26 -5.73 -65.25 10.18
N GLY A 27 -6.62 -64.92 11.12
CA GLY A 27 -6.26 -64.56 12.50
C GLY A 27 -5.71 -63.14 12.63
N SER A 28 -5.83 -62.30 11.59
CA SER A 28 -5.34 -60.92 11.63
C SER A 28 -6.17 -60.05 12.56
N SER A 29 -5.50 -59.07 13.17
CA SER A 29 -6.09 -57.96 13.91
C SER A 29 -5.54 -56.62 13.44
N THR A 30 -5.04 -56.56 12.20
CA THR A 30 -4.40 -55.36 11.64
C THR A 30 -4.87 -55.05 10.22
N ILE A 31 -4.90 -53.75 9.89
CA ILE A 31 -5.04 -53.22 8.53
C ILE A 31 -3.90 -52.23 8.31
N SER A 32 -2.99 -52.53 7.37
CA SER A 32 -1.77 -51.74 7.13
C SER A 32 -1.64 -51.21 5.70
N THR A 33 -2.68 -51.38 4.89
CA THR A 33 -2.78 -50.85 3.53
C THR A 33 -3.76 -49.68 3.55
N ASP A 34 -3.42 -48.58 2.88
CA ASP A 34 -4.30 -47.42 2.73
C ASP A 34 -5.64 -47.83 2.09
N GLY A 35 -6.76 -47.46 2.73
CA GLY A 35 -8.10 -47.90 2.34
C GLY A 35 -8.32 -49.41 2.42
N GLY A 36 -7.43 -50.15 3.09
CA GLY A 36 -7.47 -51.60 3.20
C GLY A 36 -8.67 -52.09 4.01
N THR A 37 -8.99 -53.38 3.84
CA THR A 37 -10.13 -54.02 4.50
C THR A 37 -9.74 -55.28 5.27
N LEU A 38 -10.45 -55.58 6.36
CA LEU A 38 -10.34 -56.84 7.09
C LEU A 38 -11.73 -57.46 7.27
N GLN A 39 -11.91 -58.66 6.73
CA GLN A 39 -13.13 -59.43 6.94
C GLN A 39 -13.08 -60.09 8.32
N LEU A 40 -14.14 -59.89 9.11
CA LEU A 40 -14.30 -60.54 10.42
C LEU A 40 -15.29 -61.70 10.37
N THR A 41 -15.10 -62.65 11.27
CA THR A 41 -16.00 -63.78 11.49
C THR A 41 -16.42 -63.79 12.96
N ALA A 42 -17.72 -63.92 13.23
CA ALA A 42 -18.25 -64.15 14.56
C ALA A 42 -18.61 -65.63 14.72
N THR A 43 -17.98 -66.32 15.67
CA THR A 43 -18.28 -67.72 16.01
C THR A 43 -19.19 -67.75 17.23
N VAL A 44 -20.41 -68.25 17.05
CA VAL A 44 -21.47 -68.31 18.08
C VAL A 44 -21.41 -69.64 18.84
N SER A 45 -21.45 -69.57 20.17
CA SER A 45 -21.55 -70.71 21.09
C SER A 45 -22.87 -70.66 21.87
N PRO A 46 -23.56 -71.79 22.09
CA PRO A 46 -23.21 -73.12 21.59
C PRO A 46 -23.44 -73.24 20.08
N PRO A 47 -22.77 -74.20 19.37
CA PRO A 47 -23.01 -74.43 17.95
C PRO A 47 -24.46 -74.80 17.60
N GLY A 48 -25.26 -75.20 18.60
CA GLY A 48 -26.69 -75.47 18.47
C GLY A 48 -27.60 -74.28 18.77
N ALA A 49 -27.08 -73.07 18.98
CA ALA A 49 -27.90 -71.87 19.22
C ALA A 49 -28.95 -71.69 18.11
N THR A 50 -30.16 -71.31 18.51
CA THR A 50 -31.33 -71.25 17.61
C THR A 50 -31.22 -70.11 16.58
N ASP A 51 -30.73 -68.94 17.00
CA ASP A 51 -30.35 -67.82 16.12
C ASP A 51 -28.85 -67.54 16.29
N LYS A 52 -28.12 -67.60 15.17
CA LYS A 52 -26.66 -67.39 15.10
C LYS A 52 -26.29 -66.08 14.41
N THR A 53 -27.28 -65.29 14.04
CA THR A 53 -27.04 -64.01 13.40
C THR A 53 -26.52 -63.02 14.43
N VAL A 54 -25.66 -62.11 13.96
CA VAL A 54 -25.08 -61.06 14.78
C VAL A 54 -25.27 -59.72 14.10
N THR A 55 -25.35 -58.67 14.90
CA THR A 55 -25.26 -57.28 14.44
C THR A 55 -23.87 -56.75 14.75
N TRP A 56 -23.23 -56.16 13.73
CA TRP A 56 -21.91 -55.56 13.84
C TRP A 56 -21.98 -54.08 14.23
N SER A 57 -21.02 -53.63 15.04
CA SER A 57 -20.82 -52.23 15.38
C SER A 57 -19.34 -51.94 15.60
N ILE A 58 -18.95 -50.68 15.45
CA ILE A 58 -17.57 -50.25 15.62
C ILE A 58 -17.50 -49.04 16.54
N ILE A 59 -16.51 -49.04 17.43
CA ILE A 59 -16.18 -47.95 18.32
C ILE A 59 -14.82 -47.42 17.90
N ASN A 60 -14.78 -46.17 17.47
CA ASN A 60 -13.55 -45.49 17.10
C ASN A 60 -12.76 -45.14 18.38
N GLY A 61 -11.52 -45.64 18.46
CA GLY A 61 -10.57 -45.30 19.51
C GLY A 61 -9.69 -44.13 19.06
N THR A 62 -8.38 -44.38 18.96
CA THR A 62 -7.45 -43.42 18.36
C THR A 62 -7.55 -43.37 16.83
N GLY A 63 -8.07 -44.44 16.22
CA GLY A 63 -8.25 -44.57 14.78
C GLY A 63 -9.69 -44.38 14.33
N GLU A 64 -9.92 -44.67 13.05
CA GLU A 64 -11.25 -44.60 12.44
C GLU A 64 -11.38 -45.69 11.38
N ALA A 65 -12.55 -46.34 11.38
CA ALA A 65 -12.92 -47.32 10.37
C ALA A 65 -14.44 -47.40 10.26
N THR A 66 -14.90 -48.03 9.20
CA THR A 66 -16.30 -48.41 9.02
C THR A 66 -16.43 -49.93 9.06
N ILE A 67 -17.60 -50.43 9.43
CA ILE A 67 -17.94 -51.84 9.32
C ILE A 67 -19.31 -51.99 8.66
N ASN A 68 -19.43 -52.90 7.70
CA ASN A 68 -20.71 -53.18 7.06
C ASN A 68 -21.46 -54.34 7.76
N SER A 69 -22.67 -54.66 7.30
CA SER A 69 -23.49 -55.73 7.87
C SER A 69 -22.89 -57.14 7.72
N SER A 70 -21.94 -57.35 6.80
CA SER A 70 -21.24 -58.63 6.63
C SER A 70 -19.98 -58.75 7.49
N GLY A 71 -19.66 -57.76 8.33
CA GLY A 71 -18.45 -57.77 9.15
C GLY A 71 -17.17 -57.39 8.41
N LEU A 72 -17.27 -56.75 7.24
CA LEU A 72 -16.12 -56.21 6.53
C LEU A 72 -15.75 -54.85 7.12
N VAL A 73 -14.57 -54.77 7.72
CA VAL A 73 -14.00 -53.52 8.25
C VAL A 73 -13.21 -52.82 7.15
N THR A 74 -13.43 -51.53 6.95
CA THR A 74 -12.65 -50.69 6.02
C THR A 74 -11.95 -49.58 6.81
N ALA A 75 -10.63 -49.49 6.67
CA ALA A 75 -9.83 -48.48 7.37
C ALA A 75 -10.08 -47.06 6.84
N VAL A 76 -10.04 -46.08 7.74
CA VAL A 76 -10.21 -44.64 7.43
C VAL A 76 -9.05 -43.82 7.99
N ALA A 77 -8.66 -44.04 9.25
CA ALA A 77 -7.56 -43.30 9.87
C ALA A 77 -6.73 -44.20 10.81
N ASN A 78 -5.43 -43.90 10.90
CA ASN A 78 -4.47 -44.62 11.75
C ASN A 78 -4.89 -44.61 13.23
N GLY A 79 -4.64 -45.72 13.91
CA GLY A 79 -4.93 -45.89 15.34
C GLY A 79 -5.67 -47.19 15.60
N THR A 80 -6.45 -47.26 16.67
CA THR A 80 -7.20 -48.45 17.04
C THR A 80 -8.71 -48.24 16.97
N VAL A 81 -9.42 -49.31 16.60
CA VAL A 81 -10.88 -49.40 16.64
C VAL A 81 -11.29 -50.69 17.34
N THR A 82 -12.41 -50.68 18.04
CA THR A 82 -12.97 -51.89 18.66
C THR A 82 -14.22 -52.29 17.89
N VAL A 83 -14.21 -53.49 17.33
CA VAL A 83 -15.37 -54.05 16.62
C VAL A 83 -16.11 -55.00 17.54
N ARG A 84 -17.44 -54.88 17.57
CA ARG A 84 -18.33 -55.71 18.36
C ARG A 84 -19.35 -56.44 17.49
N ALA A 85 -19.46 -57.75 17.69
CA ALA A 85 -20.56 -58.58 17.19
C ALA A 85 -21.53 -58.87 18.33
N THR A 86 -22.78 -58.45 18.22
CA THR A 86 -23.84 -58.66 19.23
C THR A 86 -24.84 -59.70 18.75
N ALA A 87 -25.20 -60.66 19.59
CA ALA A 87 -26.21 -61.67 19.28
C ALA A 87 -27.60 -61.05 19.07
N ASN A 88 -28.34 -61.53 18.06
CA ASN A 88 -29.68 -61.05 17.74
C ASN A 88 -30.82 -61.83 18.44
N ASP A 89 -30.49 -62.90 19.15
CA ASP A 89 -31.44 -63.80 19.83
C ASP A 89 -32.03 -63.25 21.13
N GLY A 90 -31.65 -62.03 21.53
CA GLY A 90 -32.07 -61.38 22.76
C GLY A 90 -31.28 -61.76 24.02
N SER A 91 -30.24 -62.60 23.90
CA SER A 91 -29.37 -62.99 25.03
C SER A 91 -28.53 -61.85 25.60
N GLY A 92 -28.29 -60.80 24.81
CA GLY A 92 -27.39 -59.69 25.17
C GLY A 92 -25.89 -60.04 25.08
N VAL A 93 -25.54 -61.24 24.62
CA VAL A 93 -24.15 -61.67 24.47
C VAL A 93 -23.48 -60.95 23.30
N TYR A 94 -22.22 -60.60 23.47
CA TYR A 94 -21.39 -60.03 22.40
C TYR A 94 -19.95 -60.52 22.48
N GLY A 95 -19.23 -60.39 21.38
CA GLY A 95 -17.79 -60.59 21.29
C GLY A 95 -17.13 -59.37 20.66
N GLU A 96 -15.89 -59.09 21.06
CA GLU A 96 -15.14 -57.93 20.59
C GLU A 96 -13.77 -58.31 20.05
N LEU A 97 -13.28 -57.50 19.11
CA LEU A 97 -11.93 -57.57 18.59
C LEU A 97 -11.39 -56.15 18.40
N VAL A 98 -10.21 -55.88 18.96
CA VAL A 98 -9.46 -54.64 18.71
C VAL A 98 -8.68 -54.80 17.41
N ILE A 99 -8.79 -53.81 16.52
CA ILE A 99 -8.07 -53.76 15.25
C ILE A 99 -7.10 -52.57 15.29
N SER A 100 -5.84 -52.83 14.93
CA SER A 100 -4.82 -51.79 14.76
C SER A 100 -4.70 -51.39 13.28
N ILE A 101 -4.83 -50.10 13.01
CA ILE A 101 -4.83 -49.50 11.67
C ILE A 101 -3.58 -48.65 11.51
N SER A 102 -2.84 -48.87 10.41
CA SER A 102 -1.65 -48.09 10.06
C SER A 102 -1.59 -47.77 8.57
N ASN A 103 -0.70 -46.84 8.19
CA ASN A 103 -0.44 -46.39 6.82
C ASN A 103 -1.64 -45.81 6.06
N GLN A 104 -2.62 -45.24 6.78
CA GLN A 104 -3.73 -44.51 6.16
C GLN A 104 -3.33 -43.07 5.83
N ILE A 105 -3.79 -42.60 4.69
CA ILE A 105 -3.65 -41.22 4.22
C ILE A 105 -5.00 -40.53 4.35
N VAL A 106 -5.08 -39.54 5.25
CA VAL A 106 -6.24 -38.67 5.40
C VAL A 106 -5.91 -37.34 4.69
N PRO A 107 -6.51 -37.05 3.53
CA PRO A 107 -6.22 -35.82 2.81
C PRO A 107 -6.86 -34.61 3.50
N VAL A 108 -6.23 -33.46 3.34
CA VAL A 108 -6.78 -32.14 3.64
C VAL A 108 -7.99 -31.91 2.73
N THR A 109 -9.08 -31.41 3.32
CA THR A 109 -10.32 -31.06 2.62
C THR A 109 -10.62 -29.57 2.68
N ASP A 110 -10.06 -28.85 3.66
CA ASP A 110 -10.24 -27.40 3.79
C ASP A 110 -9.07 -26.75 4.55
N ILE A 111 -8.76 -25.50 4.20
CA ILE A 111 -7.75 -24.65 4.84
C ILE A 111 -8.35 -23.26 5.07
N ILE A 112 -8.40 -22.84 6.33
CA ILE A 112 -8.76 -21.47 6.70
C ILE A 112 -7.47 -20.72 7.09
N VAL A 113 -7.17 -19.62 6.42
CA VAL A 113 -6.04 -18.73 6.74
C VAL A 113 -6.50 -17.63 7.69
N SER A 114 -5.72 -17.32 8.72
CA SER A 114 -6.01 -16.23 9.66
C SER A 114 -4.74 -15.49 10.06
N GLY A 115 -4.80 -14.16 10.11
CA GLY A 115 -3.72 -13.35 10.67
C GLY A 115 -3.72 -13.34 12.20
N ALA A 116 -2.56 -13.04 12.78
CA ALA A 116 -2.39 -12.91 14.22
C ALA A 116 -3.43 -11.95 14.83
N GLY A 117 -4.09 -12.39 15.91
CA GLY A 117 -5.18 -11.63 16.53
C GLY A 117 -6.43 -11.45 15.66
N GLY A 118 -6.57 -12.21 14.58
CA GLY A 118 -7.65 -12.05 13.59
C GLY A 118 -7.45 -10.85 12.66
N SER A 119 -6.25 -10.24 12.64
CA SER A 119 -5.98 -9.09 11.78
C SER A 119 -5.90 -9.49 10.30
N SER A 120 -6.32 -8.57 9.45
CA SER A 120 -6.15 -8.60 7.99
C SER A 120 -5.48 -7.32 7.48
N THR A 121 -4.74 -6.61 8.35
CA THR A 121 -4.11 -5.33 8.01
C THR A 121 -2.67 -5.23 8.53
N ILE A 122 -1.85 -4.46 7.81
CA ILE A 122 -0.52 -3.99 8.24
C ILE A 122 -0.50 -2.47 8.07
N SER A 123 -0.43 -1.74 9.18
CA SER A 123 -0.53 -0.26 9.20
C SER A 123 0.69 0.42 9.82
N THR A 124 1.77 -0.33 10.04
CA THR A 124 3.04 0.17 10.54
C THR A 124 4.06 0.16 9.40
N LEU A 125 4.91 1.20 9.35
CA LEU A 125 5.99 1.28 8.36
C LEU A 125 6.90 0.06 8.48
N ASN A 126 7.11 -0.66 7.37
CA ASN A 126 7.83 -1.94 7.34
C ASN A 126 7.27 -3.00 8.31
N GLY A 127 5.97 -2.91 8.61
CA GLY A 127 5.27 -3.79 9.53
C GLY A 127 5.16 -5.22 9.01
N THR A 128 4.82 -6.13 9.93
CA THR A 128 4.63 -7.55 9.62
C THR A 128 3.31 -8.08 10.15
N LEU A 129 2.81 -9.15 9.54
CA LEU A 129 1.64 -9.91 10.00
C LEU A 129 1.95 -11.40 9.92
N GLN A 130 1.94 -12.08 11.06
CA GLN A 130 2.08 -13.53 11.12
C GLN A 130 0.75 -14.19 10.75
N LEU A 131 0.78 -15.11 9.78
CA LEU A 131 -0.37 -15.91 9.39
C LEU A 131 -0.33 -17.29 10.04
N SER A 132 -1.51 -17.89 10.17
CA SER A 132 -1.73 -19.24 10.66
C SER A 132 -2.80 -19.92 9.82
N VAL A 133 -2.82 -21.25 9.86
CA VAL A 133 -3.83 -22.06 9.17
C VAL A 133 -4.60 -22.94 10.14
N ASN A 134 -5.89 -23.12 9.89
CA ASN A 134 -6.68 -24.18 10.48
C ASN A 134 -7.04 -25.18 9.37
N ILE A 135 -6.69 -26.45 9.58
CA ILE A 135 -6.77 -27.51 8.56
C ILE A 135 -7.84 -28.53 8.94
N THR A 136 -8.72 -28.82 7.98
CA THR A 136 -9.78 -29.83 8.12
C THR A 136 -9.49 -30.99 7.15
N PRO A 137 -9.69 -32.26 7.57
CA PRO A 137 -10.03 -32.69 8.92
C PRO A 137 -8.85 -32.56 9.89
N ALA A 138 -9.14 -32.49 11.20
CA ALA A 138 -8.11 -32.44 12.23
C ALA A 138 -7.19 -33.68 12.26
N LYS A 139 -7.59 -34.79 11.61
CA LYS A 139 -6.79 -36.01 11.45
C LYS A 139 -6.02 -36.08 10.12
N ALA A 140 -6.01 -35.01 9.31
CA ALA A 140 -5.22 -34.98 8.07
C ALA A 140 -3.77 -35.41 8.34
N THR A 141 -3.23 -36.29 7.48
CA THR A 141 -1.95 -36.96 7.71
C THR A 141 -0.76 -36.01 7.50
N ASP A 142 -0.83 -35.12 6.52
CA ASP A 142 0.12 -34.01 6.31
C ASP A 142 -0.62 -32.68 6.45
N LYS A 143 -0.16 -31.86 7.40
CA LYS A 143 -0.73 -30.55 7.74
C LYS A 143 0.21 -29.40 7.37
N THR A 144 1.26 -29.69 6.63
CA THR A 144 2.18 -28.66 6.16
C THR A 144 1.59 -27.94 4.96
N VAL A 145 1.92 -26.66 4.84
CA VAL A 145 1.47 -25.81 3.75
C VAL A 145 2.65 -25.09 3.11
N THR A 146 2.51 -24.77 1.84
CA THR A 146 3.39 -23.83 1.14
C THR A 146 2.71 -22.48 1.03
N TRP A 147 3.41 -21.44 1.46
CA TRP A 147 2.92 -20.06 1.39
C TRP A 147 3.29 -19.40 0.06
N SER A 148 2.38 -18.59 -0.47
CA SER A 148 2.62 -17.68 -1.59
C SER A 148 1.86 -16.37 -1.36
N ILE A 149 2.31 -15.31 -2.02
CA ILE A 149 1.66 -14.00 -1.97
C ILE A 149 1.45 -13.47 -3.38
N VAL A 150 0.29 -12.88 -3.61
CA VAL A 150 -0.07 -12.22 -4.86
C VAL A 150 -0.21 -10.73 -4.57
N ASN A 151 0.62 -9.93 -5.23
CA ASN A 151 0.55 -8.46 -5.18
C ASN A 151 -0.60 -7.98 -6.07
N VAL A 152 -1.54 -7.21 -5.51
CA VAL A 152 -2.73 -6.73 -6.24
C VAL A 152 -2.59 -5.24 -6.54
N THR A 153 -2.79 -4.39 -5.53
CA THR A 153 -2.56 -2.93 -5.63
C THR A 153 -1.38 -2.46 -4.80
N GLY A 154 -0.89 -3.30 -3.89
CA GLY A 154 0.32 -3.05 -3.12
C GLY A 154 1.27 -4.23 -3.21
N GLU A 155 2.38 -4.13 -2.50
CA GLU A 155 3.43 -5.15 -2.50
C GLU A 155 3.74 -5.62 -1.08
N ALA A 156 3.97 -6.92 -0.95
CA ALA A 156 4.51 -7.54 0.25
C ALA A 156 5.29 -8.80 -0.09
N THR A 157 6.05 -9.28 0.89
CA THR A 157 6.70 -10.60 0.83
C THR A 157 6.12 -11.50 1.89
N ILE A 158 6.23 -12.81 1.71
CA ILE A 158 5.84 -13.81 2.71
C ILE A 158 6.96 -14.83 2.91
N SER A 159 7.28 -15.13 4.16
CA SER A 159 8.27 -16.16 4.48
C SER A 159 7.68 -17.58 4.42
N PRO A 160 8.49 -18.64 4.37
CA PRO A 160 8.02 -20.02 4.49
C PRO A 160 7.27 -20.32 5.80
N ALA A 161 7.46 -19.48 6.84
CA ALA A 161 6.75 -19.59 8.11
C ALA A 161 5.41 -18.80 8.12
N GLY A 162 5.00 -18.19 7.00
CA GLY A 162 3.77 -17.40 6.91
C GLY A 162 3.88 -16.00 7.50
N LEU A 163 5.09 -15.46 7.67
CA LEU A 163 5.27 -14.07 8.09
C LEU A 163 5.20 -13.15 6.87
N VAL A 164 4.18 -12.30 6.80
CA VAL A 164 4.02 -11.29 5.75
C VAL A 164 4.75 -10.01 6.17
N THR A 165 5.55 -9.44 5.27
CA THR A 165 6.25 -8.16 5.48
C THR A 165 5.80 -7.16 4.42
N ALA A 166 5.32 -6.00 4.86
CA ALA A 166 4.85 -4.93 3.98
C ALA A 166 6.00 -4.31 3.17
N VAL A 167 5.70 -3.95 1.91
CA VAL A 167 6.62 -3.23 1.02
C VAL A 167 5.99 -1.91 0.54
N SER A 168 4.75 -1.94 0.03
CA SER A 168 4.05 -0.74 -0.42
C SER A 168 2.56 -0.76 -0.06
N ASN A 169 1.96 0.43 -0.01
CA ASN A 169 0.54 0.59 0.29
C ASN A 169 -0.33 -0.12 -0.75
N GLY A 170 -1.46 -0.68 -0.32
CA GLY A 170 -2.43 -1.34 -1.20
C GLY A 170 -2.89 -2.66 -0.62
N THR A 171 -3.22 -3.61 -1.50
CA THR A 171 -3.74 -4.92 -1.11
C THR A 171 -2.89 -6.04 -1.69
N VAL A 172 -2.76 -7.11 -0.92
CA VAL A 172 -2.09 -8.37 -1.31
C VAL A 172 -2.96 -9.55 -0.87
N THR A 173 -2.83 -10.70 -1.53
CA THR A 173 -3.52 -11.94 -1.14
C THR A 173 -2.48 -12.99 -0.77
N ALA A 174 -2.49 -13.43 0.49
CA ALA A 174 -1.68 -14.55 0.95
C ALA A 174 -2.44 -15.86 0.76
N ARG A 175 -1.76 -16.89 0.28
CA ARG A 175 -2.32 -18.22 0.03
C ARG A 175 -1.47 -19.30 0.70
N ALA A 176 -2.13 -20.19 1.42
CA ALA A 176 -1.55 -21.43 1.95
C ALA A 176 -2.08 -22.62 1.15
N THR A 177 -1.20 -23.36 0.48
CA THR A 177 -1.54 -24.55 -0.30
C THR A 177 -1.10 -25.81 0.45
N ALA A 178 -1.99 -26.81 0.56
CA ALA A 178 -1.68 -28.10 1.16
C ALA A 178 -0.56 -28.83 0.40
N ASN A 179 0.38 -29.45 1.14
CA ASN A 179 1.48 -30.22 0.55
C ASN A 179 1.18 -31.72 0.36
N ASP A 180 0.02 -32.18 0.82
CA ASP A 180 -0.41 -33.58 0.81
C ASP A 180 -0.88 -34.10 -0.56
N GLY A 181 -0.85 -33.23 -1.59
CA GLY A 181 -1.31 -33.54 -2.94
C GLY A 181 -2.82 -33.39 -3.15
N SER A 182 -3.60 -32.98 -2.14
CA SER A 182 -5.05 -32.73 -2.27
C SER A 182 -5.39 -31.57 -3.22
N GLY A 183 -4.45 -30.64 -3.42
CA GLY A 183 -4.68 -29.40 -4.18
C GLY A 183 -5.52 -28.36 -3.43
N VAL A 184 -5.88 -28.60 -2.17
CA VAL A 184 -6.63 -27.67 -1.34
C VAL A 184 -5.76 -26.48 -0.95
N TYR A 185 -6.35 -25.29 -0.94
CA TYR A 185 -5.69 -24.07 -0.47
C TYR A 185 -6.69 -23.16 0.25
N GLY A 186 -6.16 -22.28 1.11
CA GLY A 186 -6.88 -21.19 1.74
C GLY A 186 -6.22 -19.85 1.42
N GLU A 187 -7.00 -18.78 1.42
CA GLU A 187 -6.52 -17.42 1.12
C GLU A 187 -6.95 -16.40 2.16
N LEU A 188 -6.16 -15.33 2.31
CA LEU A 188 -6.47 -14.16 3.10
C LEU A 188 -6.01 -12.90 2.36
N THR A 189 -6.94 -11.97 2.12
CA THR A 189 -6.61 -10.62 1.64
C THR A 189 -6.11 -9.77 2.79
N ILE A 190 -5.01 -9.05 2.57
CA ILE A 190 -4.35 -8.19 3.54
C ILE A 190 -4.28 -6.78 2.98
N THR A 191 -4.70 -5.79 3.76
CA THR A 191 -4.61 -4.37 3.42
C THR A 191 -3.38 -3.74 4.09
N ILE A 192 -2.55 -3.08 3.30
CA ILE A 192 -1.29 -2.47 3.73
C ILE A 192 -1.43 -0.95 3.62
N THR A 193 -1.15 -0.25 4.71
CA THR A 193 -1.16 1.22 4.79
C THR A 193 0.07 1.75 5.53
N ASN A 194 0.27 3.06 5.49
CA ASN A 194 1.36 3.77 6.16
C ASN A 194 2.78 3.30 5.74
N GLN A 195 2.94 2.88 4.49
CA GLN A 195 4.24 2.67 3.87
C GLN A 195 4.71 3.95 3.21
N PHE A 196 6.04 4.07 3.08
CA PHE A 196 6.70 5.22 2.49
C PHE A 196 6.35 5.34 0.99
N VAL A 197 5.92 6.53 0.59
CA VAL A 197 5.61 6.91 -0.79
C VAL A 197 6.65 7.94 -1.22
N ALA A 198 7.54 7.53 -2.12
CA ALA A 198 8.60 8.39 -2.63
C ALA A 198 8.05 9.43 -3.62
N VAL A 199 8.66 10.61 -3.63
CA VAL A 199 8.48 11.63 -4.65
C VAL A 199 8.98 11.07 -5.99
N SER A 200 8.16 11.27 -7.02
CA SER A 200 8.43 10.87 -8.41
C SER A 200 8.54 12.06 -9.37
N GLY A 201 8.08 13.25 -8.94
CA GLY A 201 8.14 14.47 -9.73
C GLY A 201 7.95 15.72 -8.88
N ILE A 202 8.55 16.82 -9.35
CA ILE A 202 8.40 18.15 -8.78
C ILE A 202 8.08 19.10 -9.92
N THR A 203 7.12 19.99 -9.73
CA THR A 203 6.87 21.15 -10.60
C THR A 203 7.06 22.43 -9.80
N ILE A 204 7.75 23.43 -10.34
CA ILE A 204 7.87 24.75 -9.71
C ILE A 204 6.85 25.68 -10.38
N ASN A 205 5.93 26.20 -9.59
CA ASN A 205 5.02 27.27 -9.99
C ASN A 205 5.50 28.59 -9.41
N SER A 206 5.29 29.68 -10.14
CA SER A 206 5.52 31.03 -9.66
C SER A 206 4.21 31.77 -9.41
N GLU A 207 4.23 32.73 -8.49
CA GLU A 207 3.11 33.62 -8.26
C GLU A 207 2.68 34.31 -9.57
N GLY A 208 1.38 34.21 -9.89
CA GLY A 208 0.84 34.74 -11.14
C GLY A 208 1.38 34.12 -12.43
N GLY A 209 2.16 33.03 -12.36
CA GLY A 209 2.85 32.44 -13.51
C GLY A 209 3.97 33.31 -14.06
N GLN A 210 4.50 34.25 -13.26
CA GLN A 210 5.57 35.15 -13.69
C GLN A 210 6.89 34.40 -13.85
N THR A 211 7.65 34.72 -14.88
CA THR A 211 9.02 34.19 -15.10
C THR A 211 10.07 35.30 -15.06
N SER A 212 9.71 36.46 -14.51
CA SER A 212 10.60 37.60 -14.40
C SER A 212 10.36 38.46 -13.16
N ILE A 213 11.41 39.16 -12.73
CA ILE A 213 11.38 40.21 -11.70
C ILE A 213 11.85 41.51 -12.36
N ASN A 214 11.02 42.54 -12.31
CA ASN A 214 11.21 43.78 -13.08
C ASN A 214 11.46 45.04 -12.24
N ILE A 215 11.60 44.90 -10.93
CA ILE A 215 11.85 45.98 -9.98
C ILE A 215 13.13 45.65 -9.20
N PRO A 216 14.05 46.61 -9.00
CA PRO A 216 15.21 46.42 -8.14
C PRO A 216 14.83 45.96 -6.73
N GLY A 217 15.42 44.86 -6.26
CA GLY A 217 15.08 44.24 -4.97
C GLY A 217 13.68 43.63 -4.92
N GLY A 218 13.01 43.49 -6.07
CA GLY A 218 11.71 42.84 -6.17
C GLY A 218 11.78 41.35 -5.80
N THR A 219 10.63 40.80 -5.42
CA THR A 219 10.52 39.40 -5.00
C THR A 219 9.54 38.63 -5.87
N LEU A 220 9.76 37.33 -6.01
CA LEU A 220 8.84 36.40 -6.65
C LEU A 220 8.67 35.16 -5.76
N GLN A 221 7.43 34.88 -5.35
CA GLN A 221 7.13 33.68 -4.58
C GLN A 221 7.02 32.46 -5.50
N LEU A 222 7.77 31.41 -5.18
CA LEU A 222 7.77 30.12 -5.87
C LEU A 222 7.14 29.05 -4.98
N GLN A 223 6.47 28.08 -5.59
CA GLN A 223 5.85 26.94 -4.93
C GLN A 223 6.24 25.65 -5.64
N ALA A 224 6.77 24.68 -4.89
CA ALA A 224 6.96 23.33 -5.39
C ALA A 224 5.65 22.54 -5.25
N VAL A 225 5.21 21.90 -6.33
CA VAL A 225 4.12 20.94 -6.36
C VAL A 225 4.71 19.55 -6.51
N ILE A 226 4.43 18.68 -5.53
CA ILE A 226 5.01 17.34 -5.42
C ILE A 226 4.07 16.30 -6.03
N ASN A 227 4.63 15.36 -6.77
CA ASN A 227 3.94 14.20 -7.32
C ASN A 227 4.61 12.90 -6.87
N PRO A 228 3.86 11.90 -6.37
CA PRO A 228 2.43 11.94 -6.15
C PRO A 228 2.06 12.84 -4.96
N ALA A 229 0.80 13.31 -4.91
CA ALA A 229 0.31 14.23 -3.87
C ALA A 229 0.25 13.59 -2.47
N ASP A 230 0.33 12.27 -2.39
CA ASP A 230 0.41 11.48 -1.16
C ASP A 230 1.85 11.03 -0.83
N ALA A 231 2.86 11.63 -1.46
CA ALA A 231 4.26 11.43 -1.08
C ALA A 231 4.44 11.67 0.44
N SER A 232 5.21 10.79 1.08
CA SER A 232 5.36 10.75 2.55
C SER A 232 6.10 11.96 3.11
N ASP A 233 6.98 12.58 2.32
CA ASP A 233 7.61 13.86 2.59
C ASP A 233 7.47 14.76 1.36
N GLN A 234 6.76 15.88 1.52
CA GLN A 234 6.49 16.85 0.45
C GLN A 234 7.38 18.10 0.56
N SER A 235 8.38 18.09 1.45
CA SER A 235 9.29 19.20 1.61
C SER A 235 10.37 19.18 0.52
N VAL A 236 10.82 20.39 0.14
CA VAL A 236 11.92 20.59 -0.80
C VAL A 236 12.99 21.48 -0.18
N THR A 237 14.22 21.30 -0.65
CA THR A 237 15.29 22.27 -0.47
C THR A 237 15.35 23.16 -1.72
N TRP A 238 15.31 24.47 -1.50
CA TRP A 238 15.46 25.49 -2.53
C TRP A 238 16.92 25.90 -2.68
N GLU A 239 17.32 26.15 -3.91
CA GLU A 239 18.64 26.67 -4.26
C GLU A 239 18.52 27.60 -5.47
N VAL A 240 19.34 28.63 -5.50
CA VAL A 240 19.48 29.51 -6.66
C VAL A 240 20.87 29.34 -7.25
N ILE A 241 20.91 29.14 -8.56
CA ILE A 241 22.13 29.02 -9.36
C ILE A 241 22.24 30.33 -10.14
N ASN A 242 23.22 31.16 -9.76
CA ASN A 242 23.47 32.44 -10.42
C ASN A 242 24.04 32.19 -11.83
N GLY A 243 23.38 32.77 -12.84
CA GLY A 243 23.81 32.74 -14.23
C GLY A 243 24.45 34.06 -14.62
N THR A 244 23.77 34.85 -15.44
CA THR A 244 24.19 36.22 -15.78
C THR A 244 23.74 37.26 -14.75
N GLY A 245 22.78 36.91 -13.89
CA GLY A 245 22.31 37.73 -12.78
C GLY A 245 22.50 37.04 -11.43
N GLU A 246 22.11 37.73 -10.37
CA GLU A 246 22.19 37.24 -9.00
C GLU A 246 20.85 37.40 -8.27
N ALA A 247 20.51 36.39 -7.47
CA ALA A 247 19.37 36.43 -6.55
C ALA A 247 19.67 35.58 -5.32
N GLU A 248 18.83 35.72 -4.30
CA GLU A 248 18.79 34.84 -3.13
C GLU A 248 17.40 34.21 -3.02
N ILE A 249 17.31 32.98 -2.49
CA ILE A 249 16.03 32.30 -2.28
C ILE A 249 15.91 31.81 -0.83
N SER A 250 14.75 32.05 -0.22
CA SER A 250 14.44 31.58 1.14
C SER A 250 14.07 30.09 1.17
N SER A 251 14.05 29.50 2.37
CA SER A 251 13.52 28.14 2.59
C SER A 251 12.04 27.99 2.25
N THR A 252 11.29 29.09 2.15
CA THR A 252 9.88 29.11 1.76
C THR A 252 9.68 29.37 0.26
N GLY A 253 10.75 29.46 -0.53
CA GLY A 253 10.67 29.69 -1.98
C GLY A 253 10.47 31.16 -2.39
N LEU A 254 10.74 32.13 -1.49
CA LEU A 254 10.72 33.54 -1.85
C LEU A 254 12.04 33.92 -2.50
N LEU A 255 12.03 34.20 -3.80
CA LEU A 255 13.19 34.64 -4.58
C LEU A 255 13.29 36.17 -4.54
N THR A 256 14.45 36.71 -4.15
CA THR A 256 14.74 38.16 -4.10
C THR A 256 15.82 38.50 -5.10
N ALA A 257 15.54 39.45 -6.01
CA ALA A 257 16.50 39.89 -7.01
C ALA A 257 17.64 40.73 -6.39
N ILE A 258 18.88 40.45 -6.82
CA ILE A 258 20.08 41.20 -6.42
C ILE A 258 20.64 42.00 -7.62
N SER A 259 20.82 41.36 -8.78
CA SER A 259 21.33 42.01 -10.01
C SER A 259 20.66 41.47 -11.27
N GLU A 260 20.64 42.29 -12.34
CA GLU A 260 20.03 41.94 -13.62
C GLU A 260 20.71 40.74 -14.29
N GLY A 261 19.93 39.93 -14.98
CA GLY A 261 20.37 38.74 -15.68
C GLY A 261 19.46 37.54 -15.40
N ILE A 262 19.94 36.36 -15.76
CA ILE A 262 19.18 35.11 -15.63
C ILE A 262 19.70 34.34 -14.43
N VAL A 263 18.78 33.85 -13.60
CA VAL A 263 19.04 32.90 -12.51
C VAL A 263 18.23 31.64 -12.72
N THR A 264 18.76 30.49 -12.30
CA THR A 264 18.04 29.22 -12.32
C THR A 264 17.72 28.81 -10.89
N VAL A 265 16.44 28.66 -10.57
CA VAL A 265 15.99 28.17 -9.27
C VAL A 265 15.82 26.66 -9.34
N ARG A 266 16.36 25.94 -8.36
CA ARG A 266 16.25 24.49 -8.20
C ARG A 266 15.43 24.16 -6.96
N ALA A 267 14.51 23.21 -7.09
CA ALA A 267 13.82 22.56 -5.98
C ALA A 267 14.18 21.07 -5.96
N THR A 268 14.67 20.58 -4.83
CA THR A 268 15.10 19.18 -4.64
C THR A 268 14.27 18.54 -3.52
N ALA A 269 13.69 17.37 -3.76
CA ALA A 269 12.93 16.64 -2.74
C ALA A 269 13.83 16.19 -1.58
N ASN A 270 13.32 16.31 -0.35
CA ASN A 270 14.06 15.94 0.86
C ASN A 270 13.83 14.48 1.31
N ASP A 271 12.94 13.76 0.63
CA ASP A 271 12.52 12.40 0.94
C ASP A 271 13.57 11.32 0.59
N GLY A 272 14.70 11.71 0.01
CA GLY A 272 15.77 10.82 -0.43
C GLY A 272 15.57 10.22 -1.82
N SER A 273 14.50 10.57 -2.54
CA SER A 273 14.26 10.12 -3.92
C SER A 273 15.30 10.63 -4.93
N GLY A 274 16.00 11.72 -4.59
CA GLY A 274 16.93 12.40 -5.49
C GLY A 274 16.25 13.19 -6.61
N ILE A 275 14.92 13.31 -6.59
CA ILE A 275 14.17 14.09 -7.59
C ILE A 275 14.44 15.58 -7.36
N SER A 276 14.77 16.28 -8.45
CA SER A 276 14.87 17.74 -8.48
C SER A 276 14.33 18.28 -9.80
N THR A 277 13.96 19.55 -9.80
CA THR A 277 13.54 20.28 -10.99
C THR A 277 14.08 21.71 -10.94
N THR A 278 14.08 22.39 -12.08
CA THR A 278 14.58 23.76 -12.20
C THR A 278 13.60 24.67 -12.93
N LEU A 279 13.62 25.96 -12.60
CA LEU A 279 12.90 27.03 -13.27
C LEU A 279 13.84 28.21 -13.52
N GLU A 280 13.89 28.72 -14.75
CA GLU A 280 14.63 29.93 -15.09
C GLU A 280 13.80 31.19 -14.80
N ILE A 281 14.44 32.19 -14.19
CA ILE A 281 13.84 33.49 -13.90
C ILE A 281 14.72 34.59 -14.49
N ILE A 282 14.08 35.54 -15.17
CA ILE A 282 14.73 36.69 -15.80
C ILE A 282 14.61 37.91 -14.87
N ILE A 283 15.72 38.49 -14.46
CA ILE A 283 15.78 39.74 -13.71
C ILE A 283 16.15 40.85 -14.69
N GLU A 284 15.19 41.71 -15.01
CA GLU A 284 15.39 42.79 -15.97
C GLU A 284 14.59 44.01 -15.51
N TYR A 285 15.28 45.08 -15.12
CA TYR A 285 14.62 46.26 -14.58
C TYR A 285 14.06 47.10 -15.71
N ILE A 286 12.74 47.27 -15.70
CA ILE A 286 12.10 48.15 -16.67
C ILE A 286 12.42 49.60 -16.26
N THR A 287 13.36 50.23 -16.97
CA THR A 287 13.50 51.69 -16.88
C THR A 287 12.34 52.33 -17.64
N TYR A 288 11.32 52.75 -16.90
CA TYR A 288 10.23 53.56 -17.45
C TYR A 288 10.81 54.92 -17.84
N ASN A 289 11.09 55.12 -19.13
CA ASN A 289 11.50 56.42 -19.67
C ASN A 289 10.23 57.26 -19.85
N TYR A 290 9.88 58.04 -18.82
CA TYR A 290 8.74 58.95 -18.84
C TYR A 290 8.94 60.09 -19.83
N PHE A 291 10.18 60.52 -20.07
CA PHE A 291 10.45 61.58 -21.04
C PHE A 291 11.80 61.48 -21.75
N ARG A 292 11.86 62.04 -22.96
CA ARG A 292 13.10 62.37 -23.67
C ARG A 292 13.26 63.88 -23.76
N VAL A 293 14.51 64.34 -23.83
CA VAL A 293 14.84 65.77 -23.91
C VAL A 293 15.60 66.04 -25.20
N ILE A 294 15.15 67.06 -25.92
CA ILE A 294 15.80 67.58 -27.12
C ILE A 294 16.29 68.99 -26.77
N VAL A 295 17.59 69.23 -26.95
CA VAL A 295 18.20 70.54 -26.69
C VAL A 295 18.49 71.21 -28.03
N HIS A 296 17.90 72.38 -28.23
CA HIS A 296 18.16 73.27 -29.36
C HIS A 296 18.86 74.55 -28.87
N GLU A 297 19.31 75.39 -29.79
CA GLU A 297 19.85 76.71 -29.45
C GLU A 297 18.77 77.56 -28.78
N GLY A 298 18.91 77.82 -27.48
CA GLY A 298 17.99 78.64 -26.69
C GLY A 298 16.67 77.96 -26.30
N LEU A 299 16.46 76.68 -26.59
CA LEU A 299 15.21 75.96 -26.29
C LEU A 299 15.50 74.53 -25.81
N ILE A 300 14.82 74.11 -24.75
CA ILE A 300 14.77 72.71 -24.33
C ILE A 300 13.35 72.20 -24.56
N GLU A 301 13.20 71.14 -25.34
CA GLU A 301 11.93 70.45 -25.53
C GLU A 301 11.95 69.13 -24.77
N VAL A 302 10.93 68.92 -23.92
CA VAL A 302 10.71 67.70 -23.16
C VAL A 302 9.48 67.01 -23.74
N LEU A 303 9.68 65.80 -24.25
CA LEU A 303 8.62 64.99 -24.86
C LEU A 303 8.33 63.81 -23.93
N PHE A 304 7.10 63.72 -23.44
CA PHE A 304 6.66 62.67 -22.54
C PHE A 304 6.18 61.44 -23.33
N ASN A 305 6.33 60.25 -22.76
CA ASN A 305 5.87 58.99 -23.35
C ASN A 305 4.34 58.80 -23.28
N GLU A 306 3.68 59.53 -22.38
CA GLU A 306 2.22 59.61 -22.21
C GLU A 306 1.80 61.01 -21.71
N ASP A 307 0.51 61.24 -21.51
CA ASP A 307 -0.01 62.50 -20.97
C ASP A 307 0.35 62.64 -19.48
N HIS A 308 1.07 63.70 -19.15
CA HIS A 308 1.53 64.00 -17.79
C HIS A 308 0.87 65.24 -17.20
N THR A 309 -0.33 65.59 -17.68
CA THR A 309 -1.09 66.75 -17.18
C THR A 309 -1.16 66.75 -15.64
N GLY A 310 -0.71 67.84 -15.03
CA GLY A 310 -0.65 68.02 -13.58
C GLY A 310 0.67 67.62 -12.91
N TYR A 311 1.62 67.00 -13.61
CA TYR A 311 2.95 66.70 -13.08
C TYR A 311 3.83 67.97 -13.06
N ASN A 312 4.76 68.04 -12.13
CA ASN A 312 5.76 69.11 -12.03
C ASN A 312 7.02 68.74 -12.81
N LEU A 313 7.37 69.56 -13.79
CA LEU A 313 8.69 69.55 -14.41
C LEU A 313 9.56 70.63 -13.74
N ARG A 314 10.76 70.28 -13.31
CA ARG A 314 11.71 71.22 -12.71
C ARG A 314 13.09 71.09 -13.35
N LEU A 315 13.72 72.21 -13.65
CA LEU A 315 15.11 72.27 -14.12
C LEU A 315 15.99 72.85 -13.01
N TYR A 316 17.04 72.13 -12.65
CA TYR A 316 18.05 72.57 -11.71
C TYR A 316 19.40 72.71 -12.42
N ASP A 317 20.19 73.72 -12.04
CA ASP A 317 21.59 73.77 -12.45
C ASP A 317 22.45 72.80 -11.65
N PHE A 318 23.73 72.71 -12.01
CA PHE A 318 24.69 71.82 -11.34
C PHE A 318 24.95 72.15 -9.87
N MET A 319 24.59 73.35 -9.41
CA MET A 319 24.68 73.77 -8.01
C MET A 319 23.39 73.46 -7.22
N GLY A 320 22.38 72.86 -7.87
CA GLY A 320 21.09 72.53 -7.26
C GLY A 320 20.14 73.73 -7.17
N SER A 321 20.41 74.83 -7.87
CA SER A 321 19.50 75.98 -7.90
C SER A 321 18.38 75.74 -8.92
N LEU A 322 17.14 75.96 -8.52
CA LEU A 322 15.98 75.87 -9.41
C LEU A 322 16.04 76.97 -10.47
N ARG A 323 16.00 76.59 -11.74
CA ARG A 323 16.03 77.50 -12.90
C ARG A 323 14.72 77.57 -13.62
N TYR A 324 13.93 76.50 -13.59
CA TYR A 324 12.62 76.45 -14.22
C TYR A 324 11.69 75.52 -13.45
N LYS A 325 10.39 75.86 -13.44
CA LYS A 325 9.33 75.01 -12.91
C LYS A 325 8.06 75.24 -13.73
N GLU A 326 7.41 74.16 -14.14
CA GLU A 326 6.10 74.18 -14.79
C GLU A 326 5.24 73.01 -14.32
N ILE A 327 3.91 73.20 -14.38
CA ILE A 327 2.94 72.11 -14.29
C ILE A 327 2.63 71.71 -15.73
N ILE A 328 2.92 70.46 -16.07
CA ILE A 328 2.75 69.93 -17.42
C ILE A 328 1.26 69.93 -17.78
N ASP A 329 0.97 70.24 -19.04
CA ASP A 329 -0.35 70.19 -19.66
C ASP A 329 -0.21 69.45 -21.00
N GLY A 330 -0.41 68.12 -20.97
CA GLY A 330 -0.29 67.23 -22.12
C GLY A 330 1.01 66.42 -22.20
N THR A 331 1.43 66.12 -23.43
CA THR A 331 2.52 65.16 -23.75
C THR A 331 3.87 65.82 -24.07
N SER A 332 3.98 67.15 -23.93
CA SER A 332 5.23 67.86 -24.15
C SER A 332 5.31 69.17 -23.37
N CYS A 333 6.53 69.64 -23.11
CA CYS A 333 6.81 70.93 -22.51
C CYS A 333 8.01 71.57 -23.21
N GLN A 334 7.96 72.90 -23.37
CA GLN A 334 9.05 73.68 -23.95
C GLN A 334 9.55 74.73 -22.96
N LEU A 335 10.86 74.76 -22.73
CA LEU A 335 11.51 75.65 -21.80
C LEU A 335 12.44 76.59 -22.55
N ASN A 336 12.29 77.89 -22.32
CA ASN A 336 13.24 78.88 -22.82
C ASN A 336 14.59 78.72 -22.10
N ALA A 337 15.62 78.33 -22.85
CA ALA A 337 16.98 78.13 -22.38
C ALA A 337 17.94 79.24 -22.82
N SER A 338 17.49 80.26 -23.56
CA SER A 338 18.33 81.37 -24.05
C SER A 338 19.00 82.17 -22.92
N VAL A 339 18.41 82.15 -21.72
CA VAL A 339 18.91 82.84 -20.53
C VAL A 339 19.81 81.97 -19.63
N LEU A 340 19.99 80.69 -19.98
CA LEU A 340 20.77 79.75 -19.20
C LEU A 340 22.23 79.72 -19.65
N SER A 341 23.14 79.62 -18.69
CA SER A 341 24.58 79.47 -18.98
C SER A 341 24.88 78.05 -19.51
N PRO A 342 25.89 77.88 -20.39
CA PRO A 342 26.37 76.55 -20.77
C PRO A 342 26.79 75.74 -19.53
N GLY A 343 26.49 74.44 -19.55
CA GLY A 343 26.80 73.54 -18.44
C GLY A 343 25.77 72.45 -18.22
N PRO A 344 26.00 71.57 -17.23
CA PRO A 344 25.08 70.49 -16.92
C PRO A 344 23.87 70.99 -16.11
N TYR A 345 22.70 70.46 -16.46
CA TYR A 345 21.44 70.68 -15.76
C TYR A 345 20.74 69.35 -15.51
N TYR A 346 19.84 69.33 -14.53
CA TYR A 346 19.01 68.18 -14.20
C TYR A 346 17.54 68.54 -14.39
N ILE A 347 16.84 67.79 -15.23
CA ILE A 347 15.40 67.84 -15.40
C ILE A 347 14.79 66.78 -14.49
N ILE A 348 13.85 67.18 -13.66
CA ILE A 348 13.14 66.32 -12.72
C ILE A 348 11.66 66.36 -13.05
N LEU A 349 11.10 65.20 -13.40
CA LEU A 349 9.66 64.99 -13.50
C LEU A 349 9.15 64.44 -12.17
N SER A 350 8.14 65.08 -11.58
CA SER A 350 7.61 64.69 -10.27
C SER A 350 6.12 64.96 -10.15
N SER A 351 5.42 64.14 -9.38
CA SER A 351 4.05 64.41 -8.91
C SER A 351 4.10 64.72 -7.41
N SER A 352 3.48 63.89 -6.58
CA SER A 352 3.79 63.79 -5.14
C SER A 352 5.12 63.08 -4.86
N VAL A 353 5.68 62.36 -5.84
CA VAL A 353 6.99 61.69 -5.81
C VAL A 353 7.82 62.03 -7.05
N ILE A 354 9.14 61.83 -6.99
CA ILE A 354 10.02 61.95 -8.17
C ILE A 354 9.84 60.71 -9.05
N HIS A 355 9.56 60.90 -10.34
CA HIS A 355 9.36 59.83 -11.32
C HIS A 355 10.60 59.56 -12.16
N GLU A 356 11.23 60.61 -12.69
CA GLU A 356 12.46 60.48 -13.47
C GLU A 356 13.32 61.73 -13.31
N VAL A 357 14.65 61.53 -13.27
CA VAL A 357 15.66 62.59 -13.31
C VAL A 357 16.56 62.36 -14.51
N ARG A 358 16.70 63.38 -15.35
CA ARG A 358 17.57 63.32 -16.53
C ARG A 358 18.58 64.45 -16.52
N LYS A 359 19.86 64.09 -16.62
CA LYS A 359 20.93 65.06 -16.84
C LYS A 359 20.95 65.48 -18.31
N ILE A 360 21.04 66.77 -18.55
CA ILE A 360 21.29 67.35 -19.87
C ILE A 360 22.52 68.25 -19.82
N LEU A 361 23.12 68.50 -20.99
CA LEU A 361 24.23 69.43 -21.13
C LEU A 361 23.81 70.52 -22.12
N LEU A 362 23.83 71.77 -21.67
CA LEU A 362 23.67 72.91 -22.56
C LEU A 362 25.04 73.31 -23.09
N VAL A 363 25.21 73.20 -24.41
CA VAL A 363 26.35 73.72 -25.16
C VAL A 363 25.89 74.96 -25.92
N LYS A 364 26.73 75.99 -26.00
CA LYS A 364 26.43 77.23 -26.72
C LYS A 364 26.78 77.10 -28.19
#